data_AF-A5HJD3-F1
#
_entry.id   AF-A5HJD3-F1
#
_cell.length_a   1.000
_cell.length_b   1.000
_cell.length_c   1.000
_cell.angle_alpha   90.00
_cell.angle_beta   90.00
_cell.angle_gamma   90.00
#
_symmetry.space_group_name_H-M   'P 1'
#
loop_
_entity.id
_entity.type
_entity.pdbx_description
1 polymer ?
#
loop_
_entity_poly.entity_id
_entity_poly.type
_entity_poly.pdbx_seq_one_letter_code
_entity_poly.pdbx_strand_id
1 'polypeptide(L)'
;GRLFNNQETDRRGVKHLLEEMAKSNLQSLLLDNYLHHLLDLLIASWAKKRPQYLRKFELRIPGCLPLVPPDIGSLIALTHLHIHVEAVEPQPVHALGCLPNLVVLRLELSTDPTLTVCGTDGFQCLKVFWYGGGGNGIGLRFEVGAMPQLRRLRLDLDAREAMLNYGHLQFGIQHLPCLVHVHAIIQCKDASAGTEVDGMEAFIRDQVSLNPNDPVLEINTRVQRSVAKAAEGAVIAIHNRE
;
A
#
# COMPACT_ATOMS: atom_id res chain seq x y z
N GLY A 1 12.08 -19.79 25.91
CA GLY A 1 11.77 -19.40 27.30
C GLY A 1 11.23 -17.98 27.39
N ARG A 2 12.09 -16.96 27.47
CA ARG A 2 11.66 -15.56 27.74
C ARG A 2 11.02 -14.82 26.55
N LEU A 3 11.48 -15.03 25.32
CA LEU A 3 10.90 -14.39 24.12
C LEU A 3 9.46 -14.85 23.84
N PHE A 4 9.17 -16.15 24.01
CA PHE A 4 7.82 -16.70 23.86
C PHE A 4 6.84 -16.19 24.93
N ASN A 5 7.28 -16.02 26.18
CA ASN A 5 6.42 -15.49 27.25
C ASN A 5 6.09 -13.99 27.07
N ASN A 6 7.01 -13.21 26.51
CA ASN A 6 6.75 -11.80 26.18
C ASN A 6 5.75 -11.68 25.02
N GLN A 7 5.89 -12.51 23.97
CA GLN A 7 4.93 -12.51 22.86
C GLN A 7 3.50 -12.88 23.29
N GLU A 8 3.34 -13.85 24.19
CA GLU A 8 2.01 -14.26 24.67
C GLU A 8 1.35 -13.23 25.59
N THR A 9 2.16 -12.51 26.38
CA THR A 9 1.67 -11.40 27.23
C THR A 9 1.30 -10.18 26.39
N ASP A 10 2.09 -9.86 25.36
CA ASP A 10 1.79 -8.81 24.39
C ASP A 10 0.51 -9.11 23.61
N ARG A 11 0.33 -10.35 23.11
CA ARG A 11 -0.89 -10.78 22.42
C ARG A 11 -2.13 -10.64 23.28
N ARG A 12 -2.06 -11.01 24.55
CA ARG A 12 -3.18 -10.88 25.49
C ARG A 12 -3.53 -9.42 25.77
N GLY A 13 -2.52 -8.57 25.96
CA GLY A 13 -2.70 -7.14 26.13
C GLY A 13 -3.37 -6.49 24.92
N VAL A 14 -2.88 -6.80 23.72
CA VAL A 14 -3.46 -6.30 22.46
C VAL A 14 -4.88 -6.81 22.27
N LYS A 15 -5.16 -8.09 22.54
CA LYS A 15 -6.51 -8.64 22.46
C LYS A 15 -7.48 -7.88 23.36
N HIS A 16 -7.11 -7.68 24.64
CA HIS A 16 -7.94 -6.95 25.58
C HIS A 16 -8.18 -5.50 25.12
N LEU A 17 -7.14 -4.84 24.62
CA LEU A 17 -7.25 -3.49 24.05
C LEU A 17 -8.27 -3.44 22.89
N LEU A 18 -8.17 -4.38 21.94
CA LEU A 18 -9.08 -4.46 20.79
C LEU A 18 -10.54 -4.73 21.20
N GLU A 19 -10.76 -5.52 22.25
CA GLU A 19 -12.08 -5.79 22.80
C GLU A 19 -12.70 -4.56 23.47
N GLU A 20 -11.91 -3.80 24.23
CA GLU A 20 -12.36 -2.55 24.86
C GLU A 20 -12.66 -1.47 23.81
N MET A 21 -11.81 -1.36 22.80
CA MET A 21 -12.02 -0.42 21.69
C MET A 21 -13.32 -0.72 20.92
N ALA A 22 -13.64 -2.00 20.73
CA ALA A 22 -14.88 -2.43 20.09
C ALA A 22 -16.15 -2.09 20.89
N LYS A 23 -16.04 -1.94 22.22
CA LYS A 23 -17.15 -1.52 23.11
C LYS A 23 -17.27 -0.01 23.25
N SER A 24 -16.25 0.73 22.83
CA SER A 24 -16.21 2.19 22.98
C SER A 24 -17.08 2.92 21.95
N ASN A 25 -17.32 4.20 22.19
CA ASN A 25 -17.99 5.11 21.25
C ASN A 25 -16.99 5.83 20.32
N LEU A 26 -15.78 5.29 20.13
CA LEU A 26 -14.77 5.89 19.27
C LEU A 26 -15.27 6.01 17.83
N GLN A 27 -15.16 7.23 17.28
CA GLN A 27 -15.54 7.50 15.89
C GLN A 27 -14.34 7.44 14.93
N SER A 28 -13.13 7.65 15.43
CA SER A 28 -11.90 7.60 14.66
C SER A 28 -10.86 6.78 15.40
N LEU A 29 -10.17 5.91 14.66
CA LEU A 29 -9.05 5.12 15.16
C LEU A 29 -7.95 5.08 14.11
N LEU A 30 -6.73 5.27 14.59
CA LEU A 30 -5.50 4.98 13.86
C LEU A 30 -4.73 3.91 14.63
N LEU A 31 -4.48 2.78 13.98
CA LEU A 31 -3.47 1.82 14.41
C LEU A 31 -2.25 1.99 13.53
N ASP A 32 -1.32 2.81 14.01
CA ASP A 32 -0.03 3.03 13.34
C ASP A 32 1.01 2.02 13.83
N ASN A 33 1.93 1.64 12.96
CA ASN A 33 2.95 0.63 13.22
C ASN A 33 2.39 -0.71 13.75
N TYR A 34 1.22 -1.14 13.26
CA TYR A 34 0.56 -2.36 13.72
C TYR A 34 1.32 -3.60 13.26
N LEU A 35 1.77 -4.42 14.21
CA LEU A 35 2.64 -5.57 13.91
C LEU A 35 1.93 -6.59 13.02
N HIS A 36 2.51 -6.93 11.87
CA HIS A 36 1.89 -7.85 10.91
C HIS A 36 1.56 -9.24 11.52
N HIS A 37 2.37 -9.73 12.47
CA HIS A 37 2.12 -11.01 13.16
C HIS A 37 0.97 -10.96 14.18
N LEU A 38 0.36 -9.79 14.42
CA LEU A 38 -0.84 -9.61 15.24
C LEU A 38 -2.08 -9.29 14.39
N LEU A 39 -1.96 -9.31 13.07
CA LEU A 39 -3.08 -9.01 12.16
C LEU A 39 -4.19 -10.06 12.28
N ASP A 40 -3.81 -11.32 12.49
CA ASP A 40 -4.73 -12.43 12.79
C ASP A 40 -5.62 -12.12 14.01
N LEU A 41 -5.03 -11.52 15.05
CA LEU A 41 -5.72 -11.17 16.29
C LEU A 41 -6.70 -10.01 16.09
N LEU A 42 -6.33 -9.01 15.27
CA LEU A 42 -7.23 -7.91 14.88
C LEU A 42 -8.43 -8.44 14.10
N ILE A 43 -8.17 -9.25 13.08
CA ILE A 43 -9.20 -9.91 12.26
C ILE A 43 -10.11 -10.75 13.17
N ALA A 44 -9.56 -11.62 14.00
CA ALA A 44 -10.35 -12.48 14.89
C ALA A 44 -11.22 -11.68 15.88
N SER A 45 -10.69 -10.60 16.44
CA SER A 45 -11.40 -9.75 17.40
C SER A 45 -12.58 -9.03 16.76
N TRP A 46 -12.38 -8.49 15.55
CA TRP A 46 -13.33 -7.54 14.95
C TRP A 46 -14.20 -8.14 13.84
N ALA A 47 -13.86 -9.33 13.32
CA ALA A 47 -14.72 -10.07 12.40
C ALA A 47 -16.10 -10.39 13.02
N LYS A 48 -16.15 -10.61 14.34
CA LYS A 48 -17.39 -10.96 15.07
C LYS A 48 -18.05 -9.78 15.78
N LYS A 49 -17.26 -8.77 16.19
CA LYS A 49 -17.72 -7.59 16.92
C LYS A 49 -17.25 -6.33 16.23
N ARG A 50 -18.10 -5.81 15.33
CA ARG A 50 -17.85 -4.55 14.64
C ARG A 50 -17.89 -3.38 15.65
N PRO A 51 -16.86 -2.52 15.71
CA PRO A 51 -16.94 -1.25 16.43
C PRO A 51 -18.01 -0.35 15.80
N GLN A 52 -19.20 -0.27 16.43
CA GLN A 52 -20.42 0.26 15.78
C GLN A 52 -20.36 1.76 15.46
N TYR A 53 -19.60 2.51 16.26
CA TYR A 53 -19.49 3.97 16.12
C TYR A 53 -18.31 4.40 15.25
N LEU A 54 -17.46 3.46 14.84
CA LEU A 54 -16.23 3.75 14.13
C LEU A 54 -16.53 4.14 12.69
N ARG A 55 -16.27 5.43 12.38
CA ARG A 55 -16.49 6.04 11.06
C ARG A 55 -15.20 6.13 10.26
N LYS A 56 -14.08 6.31 10.95
CA LYS A 56 -12.74 6.30 10.36
C LYS A 56 -11.90 5.27 11.09
N PHE A 57 -11.49 4.24 10.37
CA PHE A 57 -10.48 3.29 10.83
C PHE A 57 -9.31 3.28 9.86
N GLU A 58 -8.15 3.65 10.36
CA GLU A 58 -6.89 3.66 9.63
C GLU A 58 -5.94 2.61 10.22
N LEU A 59 -5.46 1.71 9.37
CA LEU A 59 -4.56 0.64 9.73
C LEU A 59 -3.29 0.77 8.89
N ARG A 60 -2.14 0.88 9.56
CA ARG A 60 -0.83 0.93 8.92
C ARG A 60 0.02 -0.20 9.44
N ILE A 61 0.39 -1.11 8.55
CA ILE A 61 1.15 -2.30 8.89
C ILE A 61 2.55 -2.14 8.30
N PRO A 62 3.58 -1.89 9.14
CA PRO A 62 4.96 -1.82 8.68
C PRO A 62 5.51 -3.23 8.44
N GLY A 63 6.45 -3.30 7.50
CA GLY A 63 7.09 -4.54 7.08
C GLY A 63 6.31 -5.27 5.99
N CYS A 64 7.03 -6.14 5.28
CA CYS A 64 6.51 -6.89 4.16
C CYS A 64 5.79 -8.14 4.66
N LEU A 65 4.48 -8.26 4.42
CA LEU A 65 3.77 -9.53 4.60
C LEU A 65 4.07 -10.45 3.41
N PRO A 66 4.14 -11.77 3.58
CA PRO A 66 4.26 -12.67 2.44
C PRO A 66 3.08 -12.55 1.47
N LEU A 67 1.86 -12.50 2.01
CA LEU A 67 0.60 -12.43 1.27
C LEU A 67 -0.41 -11.56 2.04
N VAL A 68 -1.39 -11.02 1.32
CA VAL A 68 -2.56 -10.40 1.94
C VAL A 68 -3.43 -11.50 2.57
N PRO A 69 -3.80 -11.40 3.87
CA PRO A 69 -4.68 -12.39 4.49
C PRO A 69 -6.07 -12.37 3.83
N PRO A 70 -6.63 -13.52 3.40
CA PRO A 70 -7.97 -13.55 2.78
C PRO A 70 -9.07 -12.98 3.69
N ASP A 71 -8.93 -13.18 5.01
CA ASP A 71 -9.90 -12.73 6.00
C ASP A 71 -9.84 -11.21 6.26
N ILE A 72 -8.91 -10.47 5.65
CA ILE A 72 -8.83 -9.01 5.82
C ILE A 72 -10.12 -8.31 5.39
N GLY A 73 -10.85 -8.88 4.42
CA GLY A 73 -12.17 -8.39 3.98
C GLY A 73 -13.23 -8.35 5.08
N SER A 74 -13.03 -9.08 6.19
CA SER A 74 -13.92 -9.04 7.36
C SER A 74 -13.80 -7.75 8.19
N LEU A 75 -12.74 -6.96 7.99
CA LEU A 75 -12.53 -5.67 8.66
C LEU A 75 -13.41 -4.59 8.02
N ILE A 76 -14.72 -4.79 8.02
CA ILE A 76 -15.69 -3.93 7.31
C ILE A 76 -15.73 -2.47 7.77
N ALA A 77 -15.17 -2.15 8.94
CA ALA A 77 -15.03 -0.78 9.42
C ALA A 77 -13.79 -0.06 8.85
N LEU A 78 -12.89 -0.78 8.18
CA LEU A 78 -11.62 -0.27 7.66
C LEU A 78 -11.87 0.74 6.54
N THR A 79 -11.26 1.92 6.68
CA THR A 79 -11.42 3.04 5.74
C THR A 79 -10.12 3.43 5.05
N HIS A 80 -8.99 3.24 5.72
CA HIS A 80 -7.67 3.60 5.23
C HIS A 80 -6.74 2.44 5.55
N LEU A 81 -6.07 1.90 4.54
CA LEU A 81 -5.12 0.79 4.70
C LEU A 81 -3.79 1.15 4.07
N HIS A 82 -2.71 1.03 4.83
CA HIS A 82 -1.35 0.97 4.33
C HIS A 82 -0.78 -0.43 4.59
N ILE A 83 -0.42 -1.12 3.52
CA ILE A 83 0.11 -2.48 3.58
C ILE A 83 1.22 -2.67 2.55
N HIS A 84 2.26 -3.40 2.93
CA HIS A 84 3.32 -3.87 2.06
C HIS A 84 3.24 -5.39 2.00
N VAL A 85 3.16 -5.97 0.81
CA VAL A 85 3.15 -7.41 0.60
C VAL A 85 4.20 -7.86 -0.40
N GLU A 86 4.67 -9.09 -0.27
CA GLU A 86 5.70 -9.66 -1.13
C GLU A 86 5.11 -9.96 -2.50
N ALA A 87 4.02 -10.74 -2.54
CA ALA A 87 3.28 -11.07 -3.74
C ALA A 87 1.78 -10.85 -3.56
N VAL A 88 1.10 -10.63 -4.68
CA VAL A 88 -0.36 -10.51 -4.73
C VAL A 88 -0.92 -11.56 -5.66
N GLU A 89 -1.74 -12.43 -5.10
CA GLU A 89 -2.58 -13.37 -5.84
C GLU A 89 -3.97 -12.75 -6.09
N PRO A 90 -4.71 -13.18 -7.14
CA PRO A 90 -6.02 -12.61 -7.48
C PRO A 90 -7.05 -12.67 -6.34
N GLN A 91 -7.12 -13.79 -5.61
CA GLN A 91 -8.06 -13.96 -4.50
C GLN A 91 -7.84 -12.93 -3.37
N PRO A 92 -6.60 -12.72 -2.89
CA PRO A 92 -6.33 -11.67 -1.92
C PRO A 92 -6.55 -10.22 -2.39
N VAL A 93 -6.41 -9.89 -3.68
CA VAL A 93 -6.84 -8.57 -4.23
C VAL A 93 -8.32 -8.37 -4.01
N HIS A 94 -9.10 -9.39 -4.36
CA HIS A 94 -10.55 -9.38 -4.21
C HIS A 94 -10.95 -9.17 -2.74
N ALA A 95 -10.21 -9.74 -1.78
CA ALA A 95 -10.46 -9.52 -0.35
C ALA A 95 -10.29 -8.03 0.06
N LEU A 96 -9.28 -7.34 -0.47
CA LEU A 96 -9.11 -5.90 -0.25
C LEU A 96 -10.23 -5.09 -0.90
N GLY A 97 -10.63 -5.46 -2.12
CA GLY A 97 -11.68 -4.76 -2.83
C GLY A 97 -13.10 -5.05 -2.30
N CYS A 98 -13.29 -6.12 -1.55
CA CYS A 98 -14.52 -6.40 -0.81
C CYS A 98 -14.71 -5.51 0.43
N LEU A 99 -13.71 -4.74 0.85
CA LEU A 99 -13.82 -3.85 2.00
C LEU A 99 -14.82 -2.71 1.69
N PRO A 100 -16.01 -2.69 2.33
CA PRO A 100 -17.12 -1.85 1.89
C PRO A 100 -16.92 -0.35 2.19
N ASN A 101 -16.00 -0.01 3.11
CA ASN A 101 -15.74 1.36 3.53
C ASN A 101 -14.31 1.83 3.18
N LEU A 102 -13.54 1.06 2.41
CA LEU A 102 -12.17 1.41 2.06
C LEU A 102 -12.15 2.60 1.10
N VAL A 103 -11.67 3.74 1.59
CA VAL A 103 -11.57 5.00 0.85
C VAL A 103 -10.15 5.25 0.36
N VAL A 104 -9.14 4.85 1.16
CA VAL A 104 -7.73 5.03 0.85
C VAL A 104 -6.98 3.70 0.98
N LEU A 105 -6.22 3.35 -0.04
CA LEU A 105 -5.34 2.20 -0.04
C LEU A 105 -3.95 2.65 -0.48
N ARG A 106 -2.94 2.37 0.35
CA ARG A 106 -1.54 2.31 -0.07
C ARG A 106 -1.12 0.85 -0.08
N LEU A 107 -0.70 0.40 -1.24
CA LEU A 107 -0.23 -0.96 -1.48
C LEU A 107 1.20 -0.88 -2.02
N GLU A 108 2.13 -1.48 -1.28
CA GLU A 108 3.51 -1.67 -1.72
C GLU A 108 3.74 -3.15 -2.04
N LEU A 109 4.36 -3.45 -3.18
CA LEU A 109 4.66 -4.81 -3.65
C LEU A 109 6.18 -5.02 -3.76
N SER A 110 6.69 -6.17 -3.29
CA SER A 110 8.13 -6.51 -3.41
C SER A 110 8.49 -7.33 -4.64
N THR A 111 7.52 -7.96 -5.30
CA THR A 111 7.76 -8.89 -6.42
C THR A 111 7.06 -8.46 -7.69
N ASP A 112 7.40 -9.17 -8.77
CA ASP A 112 7.09 -8.88 -10.16
C ASP A 112 5.73 -9.35 -10.75
N PRO A 113 4.72 -9.89 -10.03
CA PRO A 113 3.44 -10.09 -10.70
C PRO A 113 2.77 -8.75 -10.94
N THR A 114 2.28 -8.55 -12.17
CA THR A 114 1.43 -7.40 -12.49
C THR A 114 0.12 -7.50 -11.72
N LEU A 115 -0.11 -6.56 -10.80
CA LEU A 115 -1.39 -6.36 -10.14
C LEU A 115 -2.43 -5.95 -11.19
N THR A 116 -3.30 -6.88 -11.55
CA THR A 116 -4.44 -6.60 -12.43
C THR A 116 -5.69 -6.40 -11.55
N VAL A 117 -6.41 -5.31 -11.81
CA VAL A 117 -7.66 -4.98 -11.11
C VAL A 117 -8.77 -4.89 -12.13
N CYS A 118 -9.81 -5.69 -11.94
CA CYS A 118 -10.98 -5.83 -12.78
C CYS A 118 -12.24 -5.32 -12.07
N GLY A 119 -13.34 -5.11 -12.81
CA GLY A 119 -14.62 -4.68 -12.20
C GLY A 119 -15.21 -5.66 -11.18
N THR A 120 -14.83 -6.94 -11.24
CA THR A 120 -15.24 -7.97 -10.26
C THR A 120 -14.44 -7.94 -8.96
N ASP A 121 -13.33 -7.21 -8.91
CA ASP A 121 -12.46 -7.17 -7.72
C ASP A 121 -13.00 -6.27 -6.62
N GLY A 122 -14.04 -5.47 -6.90
CA GLY A 122 -14.68 -4.59 -5.93
C GLY A 122 -14.10 -3.16 -5.96
N PHE A 123 -13.62 -2.67 -4.82
CA PHE A 123 -13.12 -1.30 -4.61
C PHE A 123 -14.17 -0.20 -4.88
N GLN A 124 -15.43 -0.48 -4.56
CA GLN A 124 -16.58 0.39 -4.87
C GLN A 124 -16.51 1.77 -4.19
N CYS A 125 -15.80 1.87 -3.06
CA CYS A 125 -15.69 3.11 -2.27
C CYS A 125 -14.30 3.77 -2.36
N LEU A 126 -13.34 3.17 -3.08
CA LEU A 126 -11.96 3.62 -3.10
C LEU A 126 -11.85 4.93 -3.87
N LYS A 127 -11.30 5.97 -3.25
CA LYS A 127 -11.13 7.31 -3.83
C LYS A 127 -9.67 7.68 -4.05
N VAL A 128 -8.77 7.14 -3.24
CA VAL A 128 -7.33 7.36 -3.35
C VAL A 128 -6.62 6.01 -3.34
N PHE A 129 -5.85 5.76 -4.39
CA PHE A 129 -5.02 4.58 -4.49
C PHE A 129 -3.57 5.01 -4.66
N TRP A 130 -2.72 4.58 -3.74
CA TRP A 130 -1.28 4.68 -3.84
C TRP A 130 -0.74 3.28 -4.09
N TYR A 131 -0.05 3.15 -5.22
CA TYR A 131 0.67 1.95 -5.58
C TYR A 131 2.17 2.23 -5.64
N GLY A 132 2.97 1.36 -5.01
CA GLY A 132 4.41 1.30 -5.18
C GLY A 132 4.84 -0.13 -5.49
N GLY A 133 5.37 -0.38 -6.68
CA GLY A 133 5.93 -1.68 -7.06
C GLY A 133 7.45 -1.67 -6.94
N GLY A 134 8.04 -2.71 -6.36
CA GLY A 134 9.46 -3.01 -6.45
C GLY A 134 9.64 -4.19 -7.41
N GLY A 135 10.08 -3.92 -8.64
CA GLY A 135 10.07 -4.89 -9.72
C GLY A 135 10.30 -4.27 -11.09
N ASN A 136 10.61 -5.11 -12.09
CA ASN A 136 10.98 -4.82 -13.49
C ASN A 136 9.87 -4.15 -14.34
N GLY A 137 9.13 -3.19 -13.78
CA GLY A 137 8.08 -2.47 -14.49
C GLY A 137 7.08 -1.80 -13.56
N ILE A 138 6.01 -1.31 -14.16
CA ILE A 138 4.93 -0.65 -13.42
C ILE A 138 4.12 -1.63 -12.56
N GLY A 139 4.04 -2.91 -12.93
CA GLY A 139 3.39 -3.94 -12.13
C GLY A 139 1.91 -3.69 -11.83
N LEU A 140 1.22 -2.86 -12.62
CA LEU A 140 -0.17 -2.43 -12.36
C LEU A 140 -0.96 -2.30 -13.67
N ARG A 141 -2.15 -2.91 -13.70
CA ARG A 141 -3.10 -2.86 -14.82
C ARG A 141 -4.53 -2.71 -14.30
N PHE A 142 -5.25 -1.74 -14.83
CA PHE A 142 -6.68 -1.53 -14.61
C PHE A 142 -7.46 -2.06 -15.82
N GLU A 143 -8.48 -2.86 -15.57
CA GLU A 143 -9.42 -3.29 -16.60
C GLU A 143 -10.75 -2.56 -16.47
N VAL A 144 -11.66 -2.83 -17.41
CA VAL A 144 -13.00 -2.24 -17.43
C VAL A 144 -13.70 -2.49 -16.08
N GLY A 145 -14.24 -1.41 -15.51
CA GLY A 145 -14.96 -1.44 -14.24
C GLY A 145 -14.07 -1.38 -12.99
N ALA A 146 -12.74 -1.35 -13.14
CA ALA A 146 -11.83 -1.22 -12.01
C ALA A 146 -12.07 0.09 -11.24
N MET A 147 -12.10 0.00 -9.90
CA MET A 147 -12.13 1.13 -8.97
C MET A 147 -13.04 2.30 -9.43
N PRO A 148 -14.36 2.08 -9.55
CA PRO A 148 -15.27 2.98 -10.28
C PRO A 148 -15.40 4.38 -9.68
N GLN A 149 -14.97 4.59 -8.43
CA GLN A 149 -15.00 5.87 -7.72
C GLN A 149 -13.61 6.47 -7.49
N LEU A 150 -12.57 5.91 -8.10
CA LEU A 150 -11.19 6.38 -7.90
C LEU A 150 -11.02 7.80 -8.44
N ARG A 151 -10.57 8.70 -7.58
CA ARG A 151 -10.36 10.12 -7.93
C ARG A 151 -8.90 10.49 -8.03
N ARG A 152 -8.04 9.90 -7.20
CA ARG A 152 -6.60 10.17 -7.16
C ARG A 152 -5.81 8.87 -7.25
N LEU A 153 -4.93 8.80 -8.24
CA LEU A 153 -3.97 7.73 -8.38
C LEU A 153 -2.58 8.28 -8.03
N ARG A 154 -1.86 7.58 -7.15
CA ARG A 154 -0.47 7.87 -6.85
C ARG A 154 0.41 6.68 -7.18
N LEU A 155 1.47 6.93 -7.94
CA LEU A 155 2.40 5.93 -8.42
C LEU A 155 3.79 6.26 -7.91
N ASP A 156 4.43 5.34 -7.20
CA ASP A 156 5.85 5.40 -6.91
C ASP A 156 6.55 4.33 -7.76
N LEU A 157 7.37 4.75 -8.74
CA LEU A 157 7.92 3.89 -9.79
C LEU A 157 9.45 4.01 -9.84
N ASP A 158 10.17 2.92 -10.09
CA ASP A 158 11.62 2.95 -10.36
C ASP A 158 11.90 3.13 -11.86
N ALA A 159 12.72 4.13 -12.21
CA ALA A 159 13.03 4.48 -13.60
C ALA A 159 13.82 3.39 -14.35
N ARG A 160 14.71 2.66 -13.65
CA ARG A 160 15.59 1.65 -14.26
C ARG A 160 14.83 0.42 -14.70
N GLU A 161 13.96 -0.02 -13.81
CA GLU A 161 13.30 -1.31 -13.87
C GLU A 161 12.22 -1.32 -14.97
N ALA A 162 11.65 -0.15 -15.31
CA ALA A 162 10.66 -0.03 -16.37
C ALA A 162 11.23 0.08 -17.80
N MET A 163 12.50 0.48 -17.96
CA MET A 163 13.12 0.67 -19.28
C MET A 163 13.16 -0.59 -20.14
N LEU A 164 13.19 -1.76 -19.50
CA LEU A 164 13.22 -3.05 -20.19
C LEU A 164 11.87 -3.44 -20.79
N ASN A 165 10.76 -2.83 -20.35
CA ASN A 165 9.39 -3.31 -20.62
C ASN A 165 8.40 -2.25 -21.17
N TYR A 166 8.85 -1.02 -21.47
CA TYR A 166 7.96 0.06 -21.95
C TYR A 166 7.12 -0.29 -23.19
N GLY A 167 7.61 -1.19 -24.05
CA GLY A 167 6.94 -1.51 -25.33
C GLY A 167 5.61 -2.28 -25.21
N HIS A 168 5.27 -2.81 -24.04
CA HIS A 168 4.10 -3.70 -23.87
C HIS A 168 3.17 -3.37 -22.70
N LEU A 169 3.51 -2.38 -21.88
CA LEU A 169 2.76 -2.06 -20.67
C LEU A 169 1.71 -0.98 -20.97
N GLN A 170 0.43 -1.29 -20.75
CA GLN A 170 -0.63 -0.30 -20.68
C GLN A 170 -1.17 -0.31 -19.25
N PHE A 171 -1.30 0.86 -18.61
CA PHE A 171 -1.89 0.92 -17.28
C PHE A 171 -3.38 0.59 -17.32
N GLY A 172 -4.06 0.82 -18.44
CA GLY A 172 -5.52 0.78 -18.48
C GLY A 172 -6.18 1.96 -17.76
N ILE A 173 -5.45 3.06 -17.55
CA ILE A 173 -5.94 4.26 -16.85
C ILE A 173 -7.21 4.82 -17.52
N GLN A 174 -7.41 4.61 -18.83
CA GLN A 174 -8.64 4.95 -19.54
C GLN A 174 -9.91 4.28 -18.99
N HIS A 175 -9.77 3.20 -18.23
CA HIS A 175 -10.88 2.47 -17.62
C HIS A 175 -11.32 3.04 -16.26
N LEU A 176 -10.69 4.13 -15.78
CA LEU A 176 -11.00 4.77 -14.50
C LEU A 176 -11.92 6.00 -14.70
N PRO A 177 -13.24 5.86 -14.52
CA PRO A 177 -14.23 6.84 -14.99
C PRO A 177 -14.36 8.09 -14.11
N CYS A 178 -13.82 8.09 -12.88
CA CYS A 178 -13.88 9.23 -11.95
C CYS A 178 -12.51 9.86 -11.68
N LEU A 179 -11.47 9.43 -12.39
CA LEU A 179 -10.10 9.86 -12.14
C LEU A 179 -9.95 11.34 -12.51
N VAL A 180 -9.47 12.15 -11.57
CA VAL A 180 -9.25 13.60 -11.77
C VAL A 180 -7.81 14.02 -11.52
N HIS A 181 -6.99 13.15 -10.92
CA HIS A 181 -5.63 13.49 -10.56
C HIS A 181 -4.72 12.26 -10.56
N VAL A 182 -3.55 12.40 -11.17
CA VAL A 182 -2.48 11.41 -11.17
C VAL A 182 -1.21 12.07 -10.65
N HIS A 183 -0.64 11.48 -9.61
CA HIS A 183 0.65 11.89 -9.06
C HIS A 183 1.68 10.77 -9.22
N ALA A 184 2.71 11.00 -10.02
CA ALA A 184 3.79 10.04 -10.19
C ALA A 184 5.08 10.53 -9.50
N ILE A 185 5.73 9.62 -8.79
CA ILE A 185 7.05 9.80 -8.21
C ILE A 185 7.99 8.81 -8.88
N ILE A 186 8.93 9.32 -9.66
CA ILE A 186 9.94 8.52 -10.36
C ILE A 186 11.17 8.45 -9.47
N GLN A 187 11.51 7.26 -9.00
CA GLN A 187 12.70 6.97 -8.22
C GLN A 187 13.87 6.67 -9.16
N CYS A 188 15.00 7.29 -8.86
CA CYS A 188 16.19 7.23 -9.69
C CYS A 188 17.41 6.96 -8.80
N LYS A 189 18.13 5.86 -9.06
CA LYS A 189 19.26 5.42 -8.22
C LYS A 189 20.58 6.17 -8.50
N ASP A 190 20.80 6.73 -9.71
CA ASP A 190 22.02 7.50 -10.03
C ASP A 190 21.74 8.79 -10.83
N ALA A 191 22.62 9.79 -10.74
CA ALA A 191 22.48 11.07 -11.43
C ALA A 191 22.58 11.00 -12.97
N SER A 192 23.00 9.87 -13.55
CA SER A 192 23.17 9.67 -14.99
C SER A 192 21.95 9.06 -15.70
N ALA A 193 20.83 8.87 -15.00
CA ALA A 193 19.63 8.18 -15.52
C ALA A 193 18.65 9.10 -16.28
N GLY A 194 19.12 10.22 -16.86
CA GLY A 194 18.24 11.19 -17.53
C GLY A 194 17.32 10.55 -18.57
N THR A 195 17.85 9.65 -19.41
CA THR A 195 17.07 8.97 -20.45
C THR A 195 16.01 8.00 -19.89
N GLU A 196 16.28 7.35 -18.76
CA GLU A 196 15.33 6.44 -18.10
C GLU A 196 14.14 7.22 -17.52
N VAL A 197 14.45 8.33 -16.85
CA VAL A 197 13.44 9.24 -16.28
C VAL A 197 12.61 9.87 -17.38
N ASP A 198 13.24 10.44 -18.42
CA ASP A 198 12.55 11.07 -19.55
C ASP A 198 11.63 10.07 -20.27
N GLY A 199 12.10 8.83 -20.48
CA GLY A 199 11.29 7.76 -21.05
C GLY A 199 10.08 7.40 -20.19
N MET A 200 10.26 7.30 -18.87
CA MET A 200 9.16 7.07 -17.92
C MET A 200 8.16 8.22 -17.93
N GLU A 201 8.64 9.48 -17.91
CA GLU A 201 7.79 10.65 -17.93
C GLU A 201 6.93 10.69 -19.20
N ALA A 202 7.55 10.47 -20.36
CA ALA A 202 6.85 10.40 -21.64
C ALA A 202 5.78 9.30 -21.63
N PHE A 203 6.14 8.10 -21.16
CA PHE A 203 5.22 6.98 -21.04
C PHE A 203 4.02 7.30 -20.14
N ILE A 204 4.25 7.88 -18.95
CA ILE A 204 3.17 8.26 -18.03
C ILE A 204 2.25 9.30 -18.69
N ARG A 205 2.82 10.32 -19.34
CA ARG A 205 2.05 11.35 -20.05
C ARG A 205 1.18 10.74 -21.14
N ASP A 206 1.74 9.88 -21.97
CA ASP A 206 1.02 9.19 -23.05
C ASP A 206 -0.16 8.40 -22.49
N GLN A 207 0.05 7.62 -21.43
CA GLN A 207 -1.02 6.82 -20.83
C GLN A 207 -2.10 7.65 -20.15
N VAL A 208 -1.71 8.73 -19.48
CA VAL A 208 -2.66 9.63 -18.81
C VAL A 208 -3.52 10.36 -19.84
N SER A 209 -2.95 10.71 -21.00
CA SER A 209 -3.69 11.32 -22.12
C SER A 209 -4.81 10.44 -22.69
N LEU A 210 -4.77 9.12 -22.42
CA LEU A 210 -5.82 8.19 -22.84
C LEU A 210 -7.07 8.27 -21.94
N ASN A 211 -7.00 8.90 -20.77
CA ASN A 211 -8.16 9.00 -19.90
C ASN A 211 -9.14 10.08 -20.39
N PRO A 212 -10.43 9.75 -20.58
CA PRO A 212 -11.40 10.70 -21.11
C PRO A 212 -11.70 11.90 -20.19
N ASN A 213 -11.34 11.84 -18.91
CA ASN A 213 -11.53 12.94 -17.96
C ASN A 213 -10.37 13.93 -17.91
N ASP A 214 -9.31 13.74 -18.70
CA ASP A 214 -8.13 14.60 -18.73
C ASP A 214 -7.60 14.95 -17.32
N PRO A 215 -7.20 13.93 -16.51
CA PRO A 215 -6.85 14.15 -15.13
C PRO A 215 -5.57 14.99 -15.01
N VAL A 216 -5.53 15.86 -13.99
CA VAL A 216 -4.33 16.65 -13.70
C VAL A 216 -3.16 15.72 -13.40
N LEU A 217 -2.07 15.88 -14.15
CA LEU A 217 -0.85 15.09 -14.01
C LEU A 217 0.25 15.89 -13.33
N GLU A 218 0.72 15.39 -12.19
CA GLU A 218 1.92 15.85 -11.50
C GLU A 218 2.99 14.76 -11.53
N ILE A 219 4.21 15.11 -11.94
CA ILE A 219 5.35 14.19 -11.95
C ILE A 219 6.50 14.82 -11.15
N ASN A 220 7.05 14.05 -10.22
CA ASN A 220 8.22 14.42 -9.45
C ASN A 220 9.29 13.35 -9.56
N THR A 221 10.55 13.77 -9.69
CA THR A 221 11.70 12.86 -9.68
C THR A 221 12.40 12.89 -8.34
N ARG A 222 12.68 11.72 -7.77
CA ARG A 222 13.42 11.56 -6.52
C ARG A 222 14.70 10.78 -6.78
N VAL A 223 15.83 11.45 -6.53
CA VAL A 223 17.15 10.81 -6.57
C VAL A 223 17.39 10.11 -5.23
N GLN A 224 17.45 8.77 -5.24
CA GLN A 224 17.90 7.99 -4.10
C GLN A 224 19.42 8.18 -3.99
N ARG A 225 19.86 9.12 -3.15
CA ARG A 225 21.28 9.16 -2.76
C ARG A 225 21.55 7.91 -1.94
N SER A 226 22.36 6.99 -2.45
CA SER A 226 22.92 5.93 -1.64
C SER A 226 23.70 6.60 -0.51
N VAL A 227 23.12 6.68 0.69
CA VAL A 227 23.95 6.81 1.89
C VAL A 227 24.64 5.46 1.97
N ALA A 228 25.91 5.40 1.58
CA ALA A 228 26.75 4.27 1.92
C ALA A 228 26.49 4.01 3.40
N LYS A 229 26.04 2.80 3.71
CA LYS A 229 25.80 2.36 5.08
C LYS A 229 27.16 2.44 5.75
N ALA A 230 27.50 3.59 6.33
CA ALA A 230 28.64 3.71 7.22
C ALA A 230 28.37 2.64 8.26
N ALA A 231 29.28 1.69 8.37
CA ALA A 231 29.23 0.73 9.45
C ALA A 231 29.21 1.55 10.74
N GLU A 232 28.04 1.71 11.34
CA GLU A 232 27.90 2.14 12.72
C GLU A 232 28.50 0.99 13.55
N GLY A 233 29.83 1.04 13.67
CA GLY A 233 30.53 0.32 14.71
C GLY A 233 29.93 0.78 16.03
N ALA A 234 29.42 -0.16 16.82
CA ALA A 234 28.89 0.11 18.14
C ALA A 234 29.95 0.85 18.98
N VAL A 235 29.75 2.14 19.23
CA VAL A 235 30.52 2.89 20.21
C VAL A 235 29.92 2.58 21.58
N ILE A 236 30.44 1.54 22.23
CA ILE A 236 30.24 1.34 23.66
C ILE A 236 31.23 2.25 24.37
N ALA A 237 30.76 3.40 24.86
CA ALA A 237 31.51 4.24 25.79
C ALA A 237 31.15 3.84 27.23
N ILE A 238 32.08 3.18 27.93
CA ILE A 238 32.01 3.01 29.40
C ILE A 238 32.94 4.04 30.02
N HIS A 239 32.38 5.01 30.73
CA HIS A 239 33.14 5.88 31.62
C HIS A 239 33.04 5.31 33.03
N ASN A 240 34.15 4.84 33.58
CA ASN A 240 34.27 4.62 35.03
C ASN A 240 34.89 5.86 35.66
N ARG A 241 34.20 6.40 36.67
CA ARG A 241 34.73 7.37 37.63
C ARG A 241 35.62 6.61 38.62
N GLU A 242 36.82 7.11 38.82
CA GLU A 242 37.44 7.21 40.16
C GLU A 242 37.89 8.66 40.36
#